data_AF-A0A1G4J4V5-F1
#
_entry.id   AF-A0A1G4J4V5-F1
#
_cell.length_a   1.000
_cell.length_b   1.000
_cell.length_c   1.000
_cell.angle_alpha   90.00
_cell.angle_beta   90.00
_cell.angle_gamma   90.00
#
_symmetry.space_group_name_H-M   'P 1'
#
loop_
_entity.id
_entity.type
_entity.pdbx_description
1 polymer ?
#
loop_
_entity_poly.entity_id
_entity_poly.type
_entity_poly.pdbx_seq_one_letter_code
_entity_poly.pdbx_strand_id
1 'polypeptide(L)'
;MLKNSGQKVPKMLAQELEKLHIAAAGTFILSEAPSETKNGAGRPNQAVTKPISVDPDTGEVIVRKSTGKSKIRKGQSSDEYERQRDHFFNVEKGPVWTPVGWMTKEDPLDRLDKNPESDIRLKQTRQKLMSHCHLLYYRKQYEDCAQICQTLITRFEVLESRKKIQKEIDELAHILQRCRAIAQA
;
A
#
# COMPACT_ATOMS: atom_id res chain seq x y z
N MET A 1 -35.83 39.27 16.26
CA MET A 1 -34.98 39.92 15.24
C MET A 1 -33.52 39.73 15.61
N LEU A 2 -32.80 38.84 14.93
CA LEU A 2 -31.35 38.68 15.08
C LEU A 2 -30.73 38.81 13.68
N LYS A 3 -29.87 39.82 13.52
CA LYS A 3 -29.23 40.20 12.26
C LYS A 3 -28.07 39.24 11.98
N ASN A 4 -28.08 38.66 10.79
CA ASN A 4 -27.05 37.75 10.30
C ASN A 4 -25.80 38.56 9.91
N SER A 5 -24.69 38.38 10.63
CA SER A 5 -23.39 38.99 10.31
C SER A 5 -22.67 38.13 9.29
N GLY A 6 -22.73 38.52 8.01
CA GLY A 6 -21.99 37.88 6.94
C GLY A 6 -20.48 38.05 7.11
N GLN A 7 -19.78 36.95 7.42
CA GLN A 7 -18.32 36.89 7.35
C GLN A 7 -17.88 37.05 5.89
N LYS A 8 -17.18 38.14 5.59
CA LYS A 8 -16.56 38.38 4.28
C LYS A 8 -15.30 37.54 4.17
N VAL A 9 -15.28 36.62 3.20
CA VAL A 9 -14.09 35.84 2.84
C VAL A 9 -13.01 36.81 2.31
N PRO A 10 -11.74 36.67 2.73
CA PRO A 10 -10.66 37.55 2.28
C PRO A 10 -10.39 37.39 0.78
N LYS A 11 -10.29 38.53 0.08
CA LYS A 11 -10.14 38.66 -1.39
C LYS A 11 -9.06 37.79 -2.04
N MET A 12 -8.04 37.37 -1.28
CA MET A 12 -6.94 36.56 -1.80
C MET A 12 -7.33 35.12 -2.12
N LEU A 13 -8.33 34.53 -1.43
CA LEU A 13 -8.83 33.18 -1.74
C LEU A 13 -9.73 33.16 -2.99
N ALA A 14 -10.40 34.28 -3.29
CA ALA A 14 -11.27 34.39 -4.46
C ALA A 14 -10.47 34.40 -5.78
N GLN A 15 -9.29 35.01 -5.79
CA GLN A 15 -8.44 35.08 -6.99
C GLN A 15 -7.75 33.75 -7.33
N GLU A 16 -7.57 32.85 -6.36
CA GLU A 16 -6.97 31.54 -6.61
C GLU A 16 -7.98 30.53 -7.18
N LEU A 17 -9.26 30.69 -6.84
CA LEU A 17 -10.36 29.91 -7.42
C LEU A 17 -10.67 30.29 -8.88
N GLU A 18 -10.44 31.55 -9.30
CA GLU A 18 -10.62 31.98 -10.69
C GLU A 18 -9.62 31.34 -11.66
N LYS A 19 -8.46 30.88 -11.17
CA LYS A 19 -7.45 30.18 -12.01
C LYS A 19 -7.77 28.70 -12.21
N LEU A 20 -8.73 28.14 -11.48
CA LEU A 20 -9.28 26.83 -11.76
C LEU A 20 -10.31 26.99 -12.87
N HIS A 21 -9.87 26.93 -14.12
CA HIS A 21 -10.76 26.77 -15.27
C HIS A 21 -11.44 25.39 -15.23
N ILE A 22 -12.40 25.24 -14.32
CA ILE A 22 -13.47 24.25 -14.48
C ILE A 22 -14.49 24.96 -15.35
N ALA A 23 -14.41 24.71 -16.66
CA ALA A 23 -15.41 25.16 -17.59
C ALA A 23 -16.75 24.50 -17.23
N ALA A 24 -17.56 25.19 -16.42
CA ALA A 24 -18.98 24.91 -16.28
C ALA A 24 -19.62 25.26 -17.63
N ALA A 25 -19.70 24.26 -18.51
CA ALA A 25 -20.31 24.42 -19.82
C ALA A 25 -21.81 24.67 -19.60
N GLY A 26 -22.25 25.84 -20.05
CA GLY A 26 -23.59 26.35 -19.88
C GLY A 26 -24.67 25.43 -20.44
N THR A 27 -25.85 25.64 -19.88
CA THR A 27 -27.15 25.15 -20.34
C THR A 27 -27.32 25.42 -21.83
N PHE A 28 -27.05 24.42 -22.66
CA PHE A 28 -27.49 24.40 -24.06
C PHE A 28 -28.76 23.54 -24.12
N ILE A 29 -29.91 24.22 -24.15
CA ILE A 29 -31.15 23.63 -24.63
C ILE A 29 -30.97 23.48 -26.14
N LEU A 30 -30.67 22.27 -26.60
CA LEU A 30 -30.87 21.85 -27.98
C LEU A 30 -31.84 20.68 -27.96
N SER A 31 -33.10 21.02 -28.19
CA SER A 31 -34.12 20.13 -28.69
C SER A 31 -33.64 19.51 -30.00
N GLU A 32 -33.25 18.24 -29.98
CA GLU A 32 -33.32 17.37 -31.15
C GLU A 32 -33.20 15.91 -30.70
N ALA A 33 -34.22 15.12 -31.02
CA ALA A 33 -34.24 13.69 -30.78
C ALA A 33 -33.10 13.00 -31.55
N PRO A 34 -32.40 12.00 -30.98
CA PRO A 34 -31.32 11.34 -31.70
C PRO A 34 -31.91 10.45 -32.79
N SER A 35 -31.73 10.84 -34.04
CA SER A 35 -31.90 9.93 -35.18
C SER A 35 -30.88 8.80 -35.06
N GLU A 36 -31.36 7.56 -35.00
CA GLU A 36 -30.53 6.35 -35.04
C GLU A 36 -29.80 6.22 -36.38
N THR A 37 -28.62 6.82 -36.52
CA THR A 37 -27.72 6.50 -37.62
C THR A 37 -27.02 5.17 -37.33
N LYS A 38 -27.49 4.09 -37.97
CA LYS A 38 -26.83 2.78 -37.97
C LYS A 38 -25.48 2.90 -38.68
N ASN A 39 -24.38 2.81 -37.93
CA ASN A 39 -23.04 2.74 -38.50
C ASN A 39 -22.84 1.38 -39.19
N GLY A 40 -22.93 1.37 -40.53
CA GLY A 40 -22.77 0.20 -41.40
C GLY A 40 -21.32 -0.19 -41.74
N ALA A 41 -20.31 0.35 -41.05
CA ALA A 41 -18.91 -0.02 -41.27
C ALA A 41 -18.28 -0.25 -39.90
N GLY A 42 -17.74 -1.45 -39.66
CA GLY A 42 -17.20 -1.94 -38.38
C GLY A 42 -15.97 -1.19 -37.85
N ARG A 43 -15.86 0.13 -38.06
CA ARG A 43 -14.91 0.99 -37.37
C ARG A 43 -15.48 1.37 -36.00
N PRO A 44 -14.74 1.15 -34.90
CA PRO A 44 -15.16 1.60 -33.58
C PRO A 44 -15.31 3.13 -33.57
N ASN A 45 -16.39 3.59 -32.98
CA ASN A 45 -16.73 5.01 -32.87
C ASN A 45 -15.62 5.75 -32.08
N GLN A 46 -14.86 6.61 -32.75
CA GLN A 46 -13.75 7.39 -32.16
C GLN A 46 -14.21 8.74 -31.59
N ALA A 47 -15.52 9.00 -31.51
CA ALA A 47 -16.02 10.21 -30.90
C ALA A 47 -15.51 10.32 -29.46
N VAL A 48 -14.82 11.42 -29.14
CA VAL A 48 -14.41 11.79 -27.78
C VAL A 48 -15.67 12.07 -26.97
N THR A 49 -16.32 10.99 -26.53
CA THR A 49 -17.40 11.05 -25.57
C THR A 49 -16.77 11.49 -24.27
N LYS A 50 -17.20 12.62 -23.71
CA LYS A 50 -16.85 12.99 -22.33
C LYS A 50 -17.18 11.77 -21.47
N PRO A 51 -16.17 11.01 -21.00
CA PRO A 51 -16.42 9.66 -20.51
C PRO A 51 -17.11 9.68 -19.15
N ILE A 52 -17.15 10.86 -18.52
CA ILE A 52 -17.64 11.10 -17.18
C ILE A 52 -18.60 12.29 -17.27
N SER A 53 -19.81 12.11 -16.79
CA SER A 53 -20.83 13.15 -16.64
C SER A 53 -21.42 13.05 -15.24
N VAL A 54 -21.69 14.18 -14.61
CA VAL A 54 -22.42 14.22 -13.34
C VAL A 54 -23.91 14.40 -13.68
N ASP A 55 -24.76 13.59 -13.07
CA ASP A 55 -26.20 13.76 -13.16
C ASP A 55 -26.61 15.07 -12.46
N PRO A 56 -27.26 16.03 -13.15
CA PRO A 56 -27.65 17.31 -12.56
C PRO A 56 -28.68 17.17 -11.43
N ASP A 57 -29.50 16.12 -11.42
CA ASP A 57 -30.58 15.95 -10.45
C ASP A 57 -30.12 15.19 -9.19
N THR A 58 -29.25 14.20 -9.37
CA THR A 58 -28.79 13.32 -8.27
C THR A 58 -27.36 13.59 -7.81
N GLY A 59 -26.56 14.30 -8.60
CA GLY A 59 -25.12 14.51 -8.35
C GLY A 59 -24.27 13.26 -8.55
N GLU A 60 -24.84 12.17 -9.08
CA GLU A 60 -24.11 10.92 -9.27
C GLU A 60 -23.14 10.98 -10.47
N VAL A 61 -21.98 10.33 -10.32
CA VAL A 61 -20.98 10.26 -11.39
C VAL A 61 -21.31 9.11 -12.34
N ILE A 62 -21.73 9.44 -13.56
CA ILE A 62 -22.05 8.50 -14.63
C ILE A 62 -20.84 8.37 -15.55
N VAL A 63 -20.39 7.14 -15.77
CA VAL A 63 -19.29 6.85 -16.70
C VAL A 63 -19.80 6.05 -17.89
N ARG A 64 -19.60 6.57 -19.11
CA ARG A 64 -19.93 5.86 -20.36
C ARG A 64 -18.80 4.89 -20.73
N LYS A 65 -19.14 3.62 -20.91
CA LYS A 65 -18.20 2.59 -21.38
C LYS A 65 -18.03 2.65 -22.89
N SER A 66 -16.94 2.08 -23.40
CA SER A 66 -16.69 1.90 -24.84
C SER A 66 -17.79 1.11 -25.57
N THR A 67 -18.58 0.32 -24.84
CA THR A 67 -19.74 -0.42 -25.35
C THR A 67 -21.03 0.41 -25.44
N GLY A 68 -20.97 1.72 -25.17
CA GLY A 68 -22.12 2.64 -25.18
C GLY A 68 -23.00 2.59 -23.93
N LYS A 69 -22.80 1.62 -23.03
CA LYS A 69 -23.55 1.50 -21.77
C LYS A 69 -23.02 2.47 -20.71
N SER A 70 -23.91 3.19 -20.04
CA SER A 70 -23.60 4.03 -18.88
C SER A 70 -23.53 3.19 -17.60
N LYS A 71 -22.56 3.49 -16.72
CA LYS A 71 -22.45 2.89 -15.38
C LYS A 71 -22.29 4.00 -14.35
N ILE A 72 -23.16 4.00 -13.33
CA ILE A 72 -23.01 4.84 -12.15
C ILE A 72 -21.79 4.35 -11.36
N ARG A 73 -20.86 5.25 -11.07
CA ARG A 73 -19.72 4.99 -10.19
C ARG A 73 -20.11 5.46 -8.80
N LYS A 74 -20.38 4.49 -7.93
CA LYS A 74 -20.48 4.78 -6.50
C LYS A 74 -19.08 5.17 -6.02
N GLY A 75 -18.93 6.42 -5.58
CA GLY A 75 -17.78 6.83 -4.79
C GLY A 75 -17.78 6.15 -3.43
N GLN A 76 -16.76 6.43 -2.63
CA GLN A 76 -16.77 6.13 -1.20
C GLN A 76 -17.82 7.01 -0.51
N SER A 77 -18.55 6.48 0.47
CA SER A 77 -19.46 7.33 1.27
C SER A 77 -18.65 8.27 2.18
N SER A 78 -19.24 9.42 2.56
CA SER A 78 -18.59 10.35 3.50
C SER A 78 -18.24 9.62 4.80
N ASP A 79 -19.14 8.80 5.31
CA ASP A 79 -18.95 8.05 6.55
C ASP A 79 -17.77 7.07 6.46
N GLU A 80 -17.63 6.38 5.33
CA GLU A 80 -16.53 5.42 5.13
C GLU A 80 -15.19 6.15 4.98
N TYR A 81 -15.19 7.29 4.28
CA TYR A 81 -14.01 8.15 4.17
C TYR A 81 -13.59 8.69 5.54
N GLU A 82 -14.54 9.19 6.34
CA GLU A 82 -14.27 9.73 7.67
C GLU A 82 -13.76 8.65 8.62
N ARG A 83 -14.34 7.44 8.58
CA ARG A 83 -13.84 6.30 9.35
C ARG A 83 -12.41 5.93 8.97
N GLN A 84 -12.10 5.84 7.68
CA GLN A 84 -10.75 5.49 7.23
C GLN A 84 -9.73 6.59 7.58
N ARG A 85 -10.13 7.86 7.44
CA ARG A 85 -9.30 9.01 7.82
C ARG A 85 -9.02 8.99 9.32
N ASP A 86 -10.06 8.81 10.14
CA ASP A 86 -9.93 8.71 11.60
C ASP A 86 -9.02 7.54 11.99
N HIS A 87 -9.24 6.37 11.41
CA HIS A 87 -8.41 5.19 11.65
C HIS A 87 -6.93 5.42 11.29
N PHE A 88 -6.68 6.02 10.13
CA PHE A 88 -5.31 6.31 9.67
C PHE A 88 -4.58 7.27 10.61
N PHE A 89 -5.21 8.38 11.02
CA PHE A 89 -4.55 9.39 11.83
C PHE A 89 -4.54 9.08 13.33
N ASN A 90 -5.62 8.51 13.87
CA ASN A 90 -5.82 8.37 15.31
C ASN A 90 -5.53 6.95 15.82
N VAL A 91 -5.70 5.91 14.99
CA VAL A 91 -5.47 4.51 15.39
C VAL A 91 -4.10 4.02 14.94
N GLU A 92 -3.87 3.95 13.62
CA GLU A 92 -2.62 3.42 13.07
C GLU A 92 -1.47 4.44 13.10
N LYS A 93 -1.79 5.74 13.15
CA LYS A 93 -0.85 6.86 13.10
C LYS A 93 0.01 6.89 11.84
N GLY A 94 -0.48 6.26 10.77
CA GLY A 94 0.19 6.20 9.48
C GLY A 94 1.52 5.42 9.47
N PRO A 95 2.26 5.50 8.34
CA PRO A 95 3.54 4.82 8.20
C PRO A 95 4.60 5.42 9.14
N VAL A 96 5.24 4.57 9.92
CA VAL A 96 6.31 4.97 10.84
C VAL A 96 7.67 4.81 10.15
N TRP A 97 8.56 5.77 10.36
CA TRP A 97 9.94 5.66 9.91
C TRP A 97 10.69 4.62 10.74
N THR A 98 11.23 3.60 10.07
CA THR A 98 12.06 2.59 10.71
C THR A 98 13.47 3.14 10.93
N PRO A 99 13.97 3.22 12.17
CA PRO A 99 15.27 3.83 12.43
C PRO A 99 16.43 3.02 11.85
N VAL A 100 17.50 3.72 11.49
CA VAL A 100 18.74 3.09 11.04
C VAL A 100 19.24 2.14 12.14
N GLY A 101 19.62 0.92 11.74
CA GLY A 101 20.11 -0.09 12.66
C GLY A 101 19.04 -0.73 13.55
N TRP A 102 17.75 -0.50 13.33
CA TRP A 102 16.67 -1.10 14.14
C TRP A 102 16.80 -2.62 14.33
N MET A 103 17.34 -3.33 13.34
CA MET A 103 17.49 -4.78 13.35
C MET A 103 18.80 -5.27 14.01
N THR A 104 19.71 -4.34 14.35
CA THR A 104 21.06 -4.63 14.89
C THR A 104 21.32 -3.99 16.24
N LYS A 105 20.32 -3.35 16.84
CA LYS A 105 20.44 -2.73 18.17
C LYS A 105 20.60 -3.76 19.29
N GLU A 106 20.00 -4.92 19.10
CA GLU A 106 19.93 -5.99 20.08
C GLU A 106 20.38 -7.30 19.41
N ASP A 107 20.94 -8.21 20.20
CA ASP A 107 21.23 -9.55 19.75
C ASP A 107 19.90 -10.27 19.41
N PRO A 108 19.75 -10.79 18.18
CA PRO A 108 18.53 -11.46 17.74
C PRO A 108 18.15 -12.68 18.59
N LEU A 109 19.12 -13.40 19.16
CA LEU A 109 18.87 -14.57 19.99
C LEU A 109 18.38 -14.16 21.38
N ASP A 110 19.00 -13.14 21.97
CA ASP A 110 18.56 -12.55 23.23
C ASP A 110 17.13 -12.03 23.15
N ARG A 111 16.78 -11.35 22.04
CA ARG A 111 15.42 -10.88 21.81
C ARG A 111 14.44 -12.03 21.71
N LEU A 112 14.83 -13.12 21.06
CA LEU A 112 14.00 -14.31 20.93
C LEU A 112 13.75 -14.98 22.28
N ASP A 113 14.77 -15.04 23.14
CA ASP A 113 14.69 -15.73 24.43
C ASP A 113 13.99 -14.89 25.51
N LYS A 114 14.11 -13.56 25.46
CA LYS A 114 13.55 -12.64 26.48
C LYS A 114 12.14 -12.14 26.17
N ASN A 115 11.75 -12.10 24.89
CA ASN A 115 10.47 -11.52 24.49
C ASN A 115 9.40 -12.61 24.32
N PRO A 116 8.36 -12.67 25.17
CA PRO A 116 7.31 -13.69 25.09
C PRO A 116 6.48 -13.59 23.78
N GLU A 117 6.46 -12.43 23.12
CA GLU A 117 5.80 -12.24 21.83
C GLU A 117 6.60 -12.81 20.65
N SER A 118 7.88 -13.16 20.87
CA SER A 118 8.77 -13.67 19.82
C SER A 118 8.69 -15.19 19.74
N ASP A 119 7.63 -15.70 19.13
CA ASP A 119 7.50 -17.14 18.88
C ASP A 119 8.27 -17.58 17.62
N ILE A 120 9.23 -18.49 17.79
CA ILE A 120 10.04 -19.07 16.70
C ILE A 120 9.20 -19.95 15.75
N ARG A 121 8.03 -20.45 16.19
CA ARG A 121 7.09 -21.20 15.35
C ARG A 121 6.40 -20.30 14.34
N LEU A 122 6.39 -18.98 14.56
CA LEU A 122 5.86 -18.01 13.59
C LEU A 122 6.85 -17.78 12.45
N LYS A 123 6.35 -17.87 11.21
CA LYS A 123 7.15 -17.62 9.99
C LYS A 123 7.79 -16.24 9.99
N GLN A 124 7.05 -15.22 10.43
CA GLN A 124 7.56 -13.85 10.46
C GLN A 124 8.78 -13.71 11.37
N THR A 125 8.77 -14.36 12.54
CA THR A 125 9.91 -14.37 13.47
C THR A 125 11.13 -15.02 12.82
N ARG A 126 10.96 -16.20 12.20
CA ARG A 126 12.06 -16.89 11.49
C ARG A 126 12.63 -16.08 10.35
N GLN A 127 11.79 -15.41 9.56
CA GLN A 127 12.24 -14.53 8.48
C GLN A 127 13.05 -13.33 8.99
N LYS A 128 12.69 -12.76 10.14
CA LYS A 128 13.48 -11.70 10.80
C LYS A 128 14.85 -12.22 11.25
N LEU A 129 14.90 -13.42 11.84
CA LEU A 129 16.16 -14.06 12.26
C LEU A 129 17.07 -14.35 11.06
N MET A 130 16.52 -14.93 9.99
CA MET A 130 17.27 -15.14 8.74
C MET A 130 17.79 -13.83 8.13
N SER A 131 16.96 -12.77 8.15
CA SER A 131 17.38 -11.45 7.67
C SER A 131 18.56 -10.90 8.46
N HIS A 132 18.65 -11.20 9.77
CA HIS A 132 19.80 -10.84 10.58
C HIS A 132 21.07 -11.59 10.15
N CYS A 133 20.98 -12.89 9.87
CA CYS A 133 22.11 -13.66 9.32
C CYS A 133 22.59 -13.08 7.99
N HIS A 134 21.68 -12.76 7.07
CA HIS A 134 22.03 -12.10 5.80
C HIS A 134 22.77 -10.79 6.02
N LEU A 135 22.29 -9.97 6.95
CA LEU A 135 22.91 -8.68 7.24
C LEU A 135 24.34 -8.84 7.75
N LEU A 136 24.58 -9.77 8.68
CA LEU A 136 25.93 -10.08 9.17
C LEU A 136 26.85 -10.57 8.05
N TYR A 137 26.34 -11.46 7.19
CA TYR A 137 27.06 -11.98 6.03
C TYR A 137 27.50 -10.84 5.08
N TYR A 138 26.58 -9.94 4.71
CA TYR A 138 26.89 -8.81 3.82
C TYR A 138 27.79 -7.76 4.47
N ARG A 139 27.74 -7.63 5.80
CA ARG A 139 28.67 -6.80 6.58
C ARG A 139 30.03 -7.45 6.81
N LYS A 140 30.25 -8.66 6.28
CA LYS A 140 31.49 -9.44 6.41
C LYS A 140 31.80 -9.86 7.86
N GLN A 141 30.79 -9.89 8.73
CA GLN A 141 30.91 -10.41 10.10
C GLN A 141 30.71 -11.93 10.05
N TYR A 142 31.67 -12.64 9.45
CA TYR A 142 31.52 -14.06 9.12
C TYR A 142 31.51 -14.98 10.35
N GLU A 143 32.28 -14.63 11.38
CA GLU A 143 32.34 -15.38 12.64
C GLU A 143 30.99 -15.34 13.37
N ASP A 144 30.48 -14.13 13.63
CA ASP A 144 29.17 -13.91 14.24
C ASP A 144 28.05 -14.57 13.42
N CYS A 145 28.10 -14.40 12.09
CA CYS A 145 27.13 -15.01 11.18
C CYS A 145 27.15 -16.54 11.28
N ALA A 146 28.33 -17.16 11.32
CA ALA A 146 28.45 -18.60 11.43
C ALA A 146 27.90 -19.12 12.76
N GLN A 147 28.19 -18.42 13.86
CA GLN A 147 27.68 -18.79 15.18
C GLN A 147 26.15 -18.75 15.23
N ILE A 148 25.54 -17.63 14.78
CA ILE A 148 24.08 -17.49 14.78
C ILE A 148 23.42 -18.51 13.84
N CYS A 149 23.95 -18.71 12.64
CA CYS A 149 23.44 -19.73 11.72
C CYS A 149 23.44 -21.13 12.36
N GLN A 150 24.52 -21.51 13.03
CA GLN A 150 24.62 -22.80 13.71
C GLN A 150 23.56 -22.93 14.82
N THR A 151 23.40 -21.92 15.67
CA THR A 151 22.39 -21.92 16.73
C THR A 151 20.97 -21.98 16.18
N LEU A 152 20.66 -21.23 15.13
CA LEU A 152 19.34 -21.22 14.52
C LEU A 152 18.99 -22.54 13.85
N ILE A 153 19.93 -23.19 13.16
CA ILE A 153 19.72 -24.52 12.59
C ILE A 153 19.31 -25.51 13.68
N THR A 154 20.07 -25.57 14.78
CA THR A 154 19.75 -26.46 15.90
C THR A 154 18.37 -26.17 16.49
N ARG A 155 18.00 -24.90 16.64
CA ARG A 155 16.66 -24.52 17.13
C ARG A 155 15.55 -24.88 16.13
N PHE A 156 15.80 -24.74 14.83
CA PHE A 156 14.81 -25.05 13.79
C PHE A 156 14.61 -26.56 13.63
N GLU A 157 15.65 -27.37 13.77
CA GLU A 157 15.55 -28.84 13.65
C GLU A 157 14.68 -29.49 14.73
N VAL A 158 14.60 -28.88 15.92
CA VAL A 158 13.76 -29.35 17.03
C VAL A 158 12.27 -29.03 16.82
N LEU A 159 11.93 -28.16 15.86
CA LEU A 159 10.53 -27.83 15.59
C LEU A 159 9.81 -28.96 14.86
N GLU A 160 8.60 -29.29 15.34
CA GLU A 160 7.73 -30.34 14.77
C GLU A 160 7.47 -30.17 13.26
N SER A 161 7.51 -28.93 12.76
CA SER A 161 7.23 -28.58 11.37
C SER A 161 8.44 -28.63 10.44
N ARG A 162 9.44 -29.48 10.68
CA ARG A 162 10.70 -29.57 9.92
C ARG A 162 10.52 -29.50 8.40
N LYS A 163 9.59 -30.29 7.83
CA LYS A 163 9.35 -30.30 6.37
C LYS A 163 8.97 -28.93 5.80
N LYS A 164 8.26 -28.09 6.56
CA LYS A 164 7.82 -26.75 6.14
C LYS A 164 8.94 -25.72 6.23
N ILE A 165 9.94 -25.96 7.09
CA ILE A 165 11.07 -25.06 7.35
C ILE A 165 12.38 -25.57 6.74
N GLN A 166 12.35 -26.70 6.03
CA GLN A 166 13.56 -27.31 5.47
C GLN A 166 14.31 -26.34 4.56
N LYS A 167 13.61 -25.57 3.73
CA LYS A 167 14.22 -24.54 2.88
C LYS A 167 14.97 -23.47 3.69
N GLU A 168 14.42 -23.08 4.83
CA GLU A 168 15.04 -22.07 5.72
C GLU A 168 16.31 -22.67 6.37
N ILE A 169 16.27 -23.95 6.75
CA ILE A 169 17.43 -24.69 7.28
C ILE A 169 18.52 -24.83 6.20
N ASP A 170 18.15 -25.21 4.98
CA ASP A 170 19.09 -25.38 3.86
C ASP A 170 19.80 -24.06 3.52
N GLU A 171 19.08 -22.95 3.55
CA GLU A 171 19.62 -21.62 3.32
C GLU A 171 20.61 -21.21 4.43
N LEU A 172 20.26 -21.44 5.71
CA LEU A 172 21.16 -21.20 6.83
C LEU A 172 22.42 -22.07 6.76
N ALA A 173 22.27 -23.35 6.36
CA ALA A 173 23.38 -24.28 6.20
C ALA A 173 24.33 -23.83 5.06
N HIS A 174 23.76 -23.35 3.96
CA HIS A 174 24.54 -22.78 2.86
C HIS A 174 25.33 -21.55 3.30
N ILE A 175 24.70 -20.60 4.01
CA ILE A 175 25.40 -19.41 4.55
C ILE A 175 26.52 -19.83 5.50
N LEU A 176 26.24 -20.75 6.43
CA LEU A 176 27.22 -21.27 7.39
C LEU A 176 28.44 -21.88 6.68
N GLN A 177 28.21 -22.70 5.66
CA GLN A 177 29.28 -23.29 4.85
C GLN A 177 30.14 -22.22 4.19
N ARG A 178 29.51 -21.18 3.61
CA ARG A 178 30.22 -20.06 2.98
C ARG A 178 31.05 -19.25 4.00
N CYS A 179 30.48 -18.94 5.17
CA CYS A 179 31.20 -18.24 6.24
C CYS A 179 32.44 -19.03 6.69
N ARG A 180 32.29 -20.35 6.89
CA ARG A 180 33.42 -21.22 7.29
C ARG A 180 34.50 -21.29 6.23
N ALA A 181 34.13 -21.39 4.95
CA ALA A 181 35.10 -21.41 3.86
C ALA A 181 35.89 -20.09 3.75
N ILE A 182 35.25 -18.95 4.02
CA ILE A 182 35.90 -17.63 4.00
C ILE A 182 36.80 -17.44 5.23
N ALA A 183 36.38 -17.89 6.41
CA ALA A 183 37.17 -17.77 7.63
C ALA A 183 38.45 -18.64 7.64
N GLN A 184 38.53 -19.64 6.75
CA GLN A 184 39.70 -20.51 6.59
C GLN A 184 40.66 -20.07 5.47
N ALA A 185 40.30 -19.02 4.71
CA ALA A 185 41.08 -18.47 3.61
C ALA A 185 41.85 -17.22 4.06
#